data_AF-A0A428TWJ3-F1
#
_entry.id   AF-A0A428TWJ3-F1
#
_cell.length_a   1.000
_cell.length_b   1.000
_cell.length_c   1.000
_cell.angle_alpha   90.00
_cell.angle_beta   90.00
_cell.angle_gamma   90.00
#
_symmetry.space_group_name_H-M   'P 1'
#
loop_
_entity.id
_entity.type
_entity.pdbx_description
1 polymer ?
#
loop_
_entity_poly.entity_id
_entity_poly.type
_entity_poly.pdbx_seq_one_letter_code
_entity_poly.pdbx_strand_id
1 'polypeptide(L)'
;MVESTALLMAAMLSDGEAAAGENAASSAYAIRAAYSAAFSRFVTGLLDGHQDKQRKQSMYSIAKTIGLPATFVELRHQSTHEQLPSLAKLRTAAKKALAWIWDYYWKHLGDDTGDPCRQMVLRYLREGDEAKLGIMIGEFERWPRERVVKTVDEVRNSLPGNQVFLKCAELSQRLKDLDGQKDAQATGAADIPMKDTEAHESAAGDGEAAEVDQDFGWSQFEGPWKPKPIGIV
;
A
#
# COMPACT_ATOMS: atom_id res chain seq x y z
N MET A 1 -10.34 -2.98 5.42
CA MET A 1 -9.26 -3.59 6.23
C MET A 1 -8.88 -2.72 7.44
N VAL A 2 -8.53 -1.45 7.24
CA VAL A 2 -8.21 -0.53 8.36
C VAL A 2 -9.38 -0.38 9.34
N GLU A 3 -10.57 -0.03 8.86
CA GLU A 3 -11.81 0.06 9.68
C GLU A 3 -12.07 -1.23 10.47
N SER A 4 -12.02 -2.38 9.80
CA SER A 4 -12.25 -3.69 10.44
C SER A 4 -11.25 -3.99 11.54
N THR A 5 -9.98 -3.61 11.36
CA THR A 5 -8.93 -3.74 12.38
C THR A 5 -9.27 -2.88 13.59
N ALA A 6 -9.63 -1.61 13.36
CA ALA A 6 -9.99 -0.68 14.42
C ALA A 6 -11.21 -1.16 15.23
N LEU A 7 -12.27 -1.62 14.56
CA LEU A 7 -13.49 -2.12 15.22
C LEU A 7 -13.22 -3.37 16.08
N LEU A 8 -12.43 -4.32 15.56
CA LEU A 8 -12.07 -5.53 16.31
C LEU A 8 -11.19 -5.20 17.53
N MET A 9 -10.21 -4.30 17.37
CA MET A 9 -9.37 -3.85 18.46
C MET A 9 -10.16 -3.07 19.52
N ALA A 10 -11.08 -2.18 19.10
CA ALA A 10 -11.94 -1.45 20.01
C ALA A 10 -12.79 -2.40 20.87
N ALA A 11 -13.41 -3.41 20.26
CA ALA A 11 -14.18 -4.43 20.99
C ALA A 11 -13.29 -5.20 21.99
N MET A 12 -12.04 -5.49 21.64
CA MET A 12 -11.08 -6.14 22.55
C MET A 12 -10.64 -5.26 23.72
N LEU A 13 -10.46 -3.96 23.50
CA LEU A 13 -10.11 -3.02 24.57
C LEU A 13 -11.28 -2.83 25.54
N SER A 14 -12.50 -2.61 25.02
CA SER A 14 -13.71 -2.50 25.85
C SER A 14 -13.97 -3.78 26.66
N ASP A 15 -13.65 -4.96 26.13
CA ASP A 15 -13.75 -6.22 26.86
C ASP A 15 -12.78 -6.30 28.03
N GLY A 16 -11.55 -5.79 27.86
CA GLY A 16 -10.57 -5.67 28.93
C GLY A 16 -11.01 -4.72 30.04
N GLU A 17 -11.54 -3.55 29.67
CA GLU A 17 -12.08 -2.57 30.61
C GLU A 17 -13.30 -3.09 31.36
N ALA A 18 -14.22 -3.77 30.65
CA ALA A 18 -15.41 -4.38 31.22
C ALA A 18 -15.10 -5.48 32.25
N ALA A 19 -13.98 -6.19 32.09
CA ALA A 19 -13.53 -7.20 33.04
C ALA A 19 -12.97 -6.58 34.35
N ALA A 20 -12.56 -5.32 34.32
CA ALA A 20 -12.00 -4.60 35.47
C ALA A 20 -13.04 -3.76 36.24
N GLY A 21 -14.21 -3.49 35.64
CA GLY A 21 -15.25 -2.65 36.24
C GLY A 21 -16.32 -3.40 37.04
N GLU A 22 -17.07 -2.65 37.88
CA GLU A 22 -18.06 -3.20 38.81
C GLU A 22 -19.39 -3.65 38.14
N ASN A 23 -19.64 -3.29 36.87
CA ASN A 23 -20.89 -3.59 36.13
C ASN A 23 -20.77 -4.73 35.10
N ALA A 24 -20.34 -5.91 35.55
CA ALA A 24 -19.97 -7.06 34.70
C ALA A 24 -21.11 -7.67 33.85
N ALA A 25 -22.37 -7.62 34.28
CA ALA A 25 -23.47 -8.31 33.60
C ALA A 25 -24.01 -7.54 32.38
N SER A 26 -24.22 -6.22 32.53
CA SER A 26 -24.63 -5.35 31.42
C SER A 26 -23.50 -5.20 30.39
N SER A 27 -22.25 -5.14 30.87
CA SER A 27 -21.09 -5.12 30.00
C SER A 27 -20.95 -6.42 29.20
N ALA A 28 -21.23 -7.60 29.78
CA ALA A 28 -21.08 -8.87 29.07
C ALA A 28 -21.93 -8.99 27.78
N TYR A 29 -23.19 -8.52 27.80
CA TYR A 29 -24.02 -8.53 26.59
C TYR A 29 -23.55 -7.47 25.58
N ALA A 30 -23.25 -6.26 26.06
CA ALA A 30 -22.75 -5.17 25.22
C ALA A 30 -21.45 -5.55 24.50
N ILE A 31 -20.50 -6.19 25.20
CA ILE A 31 -19.25 -6.65 24.63
C ILE A 31 -19.48 -7.75 23.58
N ARG A 32 -20.37 -8.72 23.85
CA ARG A 32 -20.73 -9.73 22.84
C ARG A 32 -21.33 -9.07 21.60
N ALA A 33 -22.21 -8.09 21.76
CA ALA A 33 -22.80 -7.36 20.65
C ALA A 33 -21.73 -6.58 19.86
N ALA A 34 -20.80 -5.91 20.53
CA ALA A 34 -19.70 -5.18 19.91
C ALA A 34 -18.80 -6.10 19.07
N TYR A 35 -18.39 -7.24 19.61
CA TYR A 35 -17.64 -8.25 18.86
C TYR A 35 -18.41 -8.78 17.65
N SER A 36 -19.67 -9.16 17.84
CA SER A 36 -20.51 -9.68 16.75
C SER A 36 -20.69 -8.66 15.63
N ALA A 37 -20.90 -7.38 15.97
CA ALA A 37 -21.02 -6.30 15.01
C ALA A 37 -19.71 -6.06 14.24
N ALA A 38 -18.59 -5.92 14.96
CA ALA A 38 -17.27 -5.73 14.35
C ALA A 38 -16.89 -6.89 13.42
N PHE A 39 -17.11 -8.13 13.87
CA PHE A 39 -16.81 -9.33 13.10
C PHE A 39 -17.72 -9.46 11.87
N SER A 40 -19.02 -9.19 12.02
CA SER A 40 -19.97 -9.22 10.90
C SER A 40 -19.66 -8.17 9.85
N ARG A 41 -19.24 -6.97 10.28
CA ARG A 41 -18.81 -5.88 9.40
C ARG A 41 -17.53 -6.25 8.65
N PHE A 42 -16.55 -6.85 9.34
CA PHE A 42 -15.33 -7.38 8.71
C PHE A 42 -15.63 -8.39 7.61
N VAL A 43 -16.36 -9.47 7.93
CA VAL A 43 -16.63 -10.56 6.97
C VAL A 43 -17.48 -10.07 5.80
N THR A 44 -18.55 -9.33 6.07
CA THR A 44 -19.45 -8.85 5.01
C THR A 44 -18.73 -7.84 4.12
N GLY A 45 -18.04 -6.85 4.71
CA GLY A 45 -17.32 -5.84 3.94
C GLY A 45 -16.19 -6.42 3.07
N LEU A 46 -15.49 -7.45 3.57
CA LEU A 46 -14.47 -8.15 2.80
C LEU A 46 -15.07 -8.91 1.61
N LEU A 47 -16.13 -9.70 1.84
CA LEU A 47 -16.71 -10.55 0.81
C LEU A 47 -17.46 -9.75 -0.25
N ASP A 48 -18.17 -8.69 0.14
CA ASP A 48 -18.85 -7.79 -0.80
C ASP A 48 -17.84 -7.09 -1.73
N GLY A 49 -16.66 -6.73 -1.22
CA GLY A 49 -15.59 -6.13 -2.02
C GLY A 49 -15.01 -7.07 -3.08
N HIS A 50 -15.13 -8.39 -2.88
CA HIS A 50 -14.70 -9.43 -3.82
C HIS A 50 -15.83 -9.99 -4.69
N GLN A 51 -17.05 -9.48 -4.54
CA GLN A 51 -18.19 -9.96 -5.30
C GLN A 51 -18.15 -9.43 -6.74
N ASP A 52 -18.27 -10.34 -7.70
CA ASP A 52 -18.35 -10.00 -9.12
C ASP A 52 -19.68 -9.29 -9.42
N LYS A 53 -19.62 -8.21 -10.22
CA LYS A 53 -20.79 -7.43 -10.64
C LYS A 53 -21.71 -8.21 -11.57
N GLN A 54 -21.21 -9.23 -12.27
CA GLN A 54 -22.02 -9.98 -13.24
C GLN A 54 -22.76 -11.18 -12.66
N ARG A 55 -22.26 -11.80 -11.58
CA ARG A 55 -22.90 -12.97 -10.98
C ARG A 55 -22.87 -12.94 -9.46
N LYS A 56 -24.04 -13.18 -8.87
CA LYS A 56 -24.19 -13.38 -7.42
C LYS A 56 -23.57 -14.72 -7.04
N GLN A 57 -22.40 -14.67 -6.42
CA GLN A 57 -21.75 -15.83 -5.82
C GLN A 57 -22.15 -15.94 -4.35
N SER A 58 -22.11 -17.15 -3.79
CA SER A 58 -22.34 -17.32 -2.36
C SER A 58 -21.15 -16.78 -1.56
N MET A 59 -21.42 -16.30 -0.33
CA MET A 59 -20.37 -15.85 0.60
C MET A 59 -19.29 -16.93 0.82
N TYR A 60 -19.70 -18.21 0.86
CA TYR A 60 -18.79 -19.35 0.97
C TYR A 60 -17.88 -19.52 -0.26
N SER A 61 -18.43 -19.32 -1.47
CA SER A 61 -17.65 -19.39 -2.71
C SER A 61 -16.60 -18.29 -2.74
N ILE A 62 -17.00 -17.05 -2.42
CA ILE A 62 -16.08 -15.90 -2.39
C ILE A 62 -15.01 -16.13 -1.32
N ALA A 63 -15.39 -16.57 -0.12
CA ALA A 63 -14.47 -16.87 0.98
C ALA A 63 -13.42 -17.92 0.56
N LYS A 64 -13.83 -18.97 -0.15
CA LYS A 64 -12.91 -19.99 -0.66
C LYS A 64 -11.89 -19.41 -1.64
N THR A 65 -12.32 -18.53 -2.54
CA THR A 65 -11.45 -17.89 -3.54
C THR A 65 -10.37 -17.02 -2.90
N ILE A 66 -10.72 -16.29 -1.82
CA ILE A 66 -9.79 -15.37 -1.13
C ILE A 66 -9.01 -16.04 0.01
N GLY A 67 -9.22 -17.35 0.26
CA GLY A 67 -8.59 -18.07 1.36
C GLY A 67 -9.08 -17.65 2.75
N LEU A 68 -10.31 -17.12 2.85
CA LEU A 68 -10.94 -16.81 4.14
C LEU A 68 -11.49 -18.12 4.75
N PRO A 69 -11.19 -18.43 6.02
CA PRO A 69 -11.73 -19.62 6.67
C PRO A 69 -13.26 -19.66 6.63
N ALA A 70 -13.85 -20.77 6.19
CA ALA A 70 -15.30 -20.95 6.14
C ALA A 70 -15.98 -20.74 7.50
N THR A 71 -15.26 -21.02 8.60
CA THR A 71 -15.71 -20.77 9.98
C THR A 71 -16.02 -19.30 10.25
N PHE A 72 -15.43 -18.35 9.51
CA PHE A 72 -15.72 -16.93 9.67
C PHE A 72 -17.04 -16.56 9.01
N VAL A 73 -17.33 -17.16 7.84
CA VAL A 73 -18.64 -17.02 7.18
C VAL A 73 -19.74 -17.60 8.06
N GLU A 74 -19.49 -18.77 8.63
CA GLU A 74 -20.40 -19.43 9.57
C GLU A 74 -20.65 -18.58 10.83
N LEU A 75 -19.59 -18.06 11.45
CA LEU A 75 -19.73 -17.22 12.63
C LEU A 75 -20.50 -15.92 12.33
N ARG A 76 -20.31 -15.34 11.15
CA ARG A 76 -21.10 -14.20 10.67
C ARG A 76 -22.57 -14.59 10.53
N HIS A 77 -22.88 -15.71 9.88
CA HIS A 77 -24.25 -16.19 9.72
C HIS A 77 -24.95 -16.37 11.06
N GLN A 78 -24.29 -17.07 11.99
CA GLN A 78 -24.76 -17.26 13.36
C GLN A 78 -25.01 -15.92 14.08
N SER A 79 -24.09 -14.95 13.93
CA SER A 79 -24.20 -13.65 14.60
C SER A 79 -25.38 -12.80 14.13
N THR A 80 -25.86 -13.00 12.90
CA THR A 80 -26.94 -12.20 12.30
C THR A 80 -28.30 -12.87 12.31
N HIS A 81 -28.35 -14.21 12.25
CA HIS A 81 -29.60 -14.95 12.06
C HIS A 81 -29.92 -15.92 13.20
N GLU A 82 -28.95 -16.27 14.03
CA GLU A 82 -29.13 -17.20 15.15
C GLU A 82 -28.90 -16.52 16.49
N GLN A 83 -28.82 -17.33 17.55
CA GLN A 83 -28.45 -16.84 18.86
C GLN A 83 -27.02 -16.31 18.86
N LEU A 84 -26.85 -15.15 19.48
CA LEU A 84 -25.56 -14.46 19.57
C LEU A 84 -24.47 -15.42 20.12
N PRO A 85 -23.29 -15.51 19.51
CA PRO A 85 -22.24 -16.42 19.97
C PRO A 85 -21.78 -16.15 21.41
N SER A 86 -21.16 -17.15 22.04
CA SER A 86 -20.56 -16.98 23.37
C SER A 86 -19.36 -16.04 23.32
N LEU A 87 -19.11 -15.34 24.42
CA LEU A 87 -18.01 -14.37 24.51
C LEU A 87 -16.64 -15.04 24.26
N ALA A 88 -16.43 -16.26 24.75
CA ALA A 88 -15.20 -17.02 24.51
C ALA A 88 -14.97 -17.33 23.02
N LYS A 89 -16.04 -17.68 22.29
CA LYS A 89 -15.99 -17.92 20.84
C LYS A 89 -15.64 -16.63 20.09
N LEU A 90 -16.26 -15.51 20.48
CA LEU A 90 -16.03 -14.18 19.88
C LEU A 90 -14.60 -13.68 20.11
N ARG A 91 -14.08 -13.77 21.34
CA ARG A 91 -12.68 -13.42 21.67
C ARG A 91 -11.68 -14.20 20.82
N THR A 92 -11.90 -15.49 20.68
CA THR A 92 -11.04 -16.36 19.87
C THR A 92 -11.13 -16.00 18.39
N ALA A 93 -12.33 -15.75 17.89
CA ALA A 93 -12.55 -15.38 16.50
C ALA A 93 -11.93 -14.01 16.18
N ALA A 94 -12.06 -13.01 17.05
CA ALA A 94 -11.46 -11.69 16.88
C ALA A 94 -9.93 -11.77 16.76
N LYS A 95 -9.26 -12.54 17.64
CA LYS A 95 -7.81 -12.77 17.55
C LYS A 95 -7.40 -13.42 16.24
N LYS A 96 -8.13 -14.46 15.81
CA LYS A 96 -7.89 -15.13 14.52
C LYS A 96 -8.13 -14.20 13.34
N ALA A 97 -9.15 -13.34 13.41
CA ALA A 97 -9.43 -12.35 12.38
C ALA A 97 -8.33 -11.31 12.28
N LEU A 98 -7.83 -10.78 13.41
CA LEU A 98 -6.71 -9.83 13.40
C LEU A 98 -5.43 -10.43 12.83
N ALA A 99 -5.09 -11.68 13.21
CA ALA A 99 -3.96 -12.39 12.61
C ALA A 99 -4.14 -12.57 11.09
N TRP A 100 -5.34 -12.98 10.66
CA TRP A 100 -5.64 -13.10 9.24
C TRP A 100 -5.55 -11.74 8.51
N ILE A 101 -6.06 -10.66 9.10
CA ILE A 101 -5.99 -9.30 8.53
C ILE A 101 -4.54 -8.83 8.42
N TRP A 102 -3.70 -9.14 9.41
CA TRP A 102 -2.26 -8.86 9.34
C TRP A 102 -1.63 -9.55 8.14
N ASP A 103 -1.87 -10.87 8.01
CA ASP A 103 -1.35 -11.69 6.92
C ASP A 103 -1.92 -11.34 5.55
N TYR A 104 -3.11 -10.77 5.49
CA TYR A 104 -3.74 -10.42 4.22
C TYR A 104 -3.39 -9.00 3.78
N TYR A 105 -3.33 -8.04 4.70
CA TYR A 105 -3.25 -6.61 4.38
C TYR A 105 -2.01 -5.91 4.96
N TRP A 106 -1.85 -5.91 6.29
CA TRP A 106 -0.87 -5.03 6.94
C TRP A 106 0.59 -5.41 6.64
N LYS A 107 0.92 -6.70 6.58
CA LYS A 107 2.30 -7.13 6.33
C LYS A 107 2.81 -6.70 4.94
N HIS A 108 1.90 -6.57 3.96
CA HIS A 108 2.25 -6.21 2.59
C HIS A 108 2.40 -4.70 2.39
N LEU A 109 2.01 -3.87 3.36
CA LEU A 109 2.05 -2.43 3.21
C LEU A 109 3.50 -1.89 3.14
N GLY A 110 4.46 -2.59 3.73
CA GLY A 110 5.89 -2.25 3.71
C GLY A 110 6.73 -2.91 2.60
N ASP A 111 6.34 -4.09 2.13
CA ASP A 111 7.11 -4.86 1.14
C ASP A 111 6.88 -4.39 -0.32
N ASP A 112 5.75 -3.72 -0.60
CA ASP A 112 5.42 -3.26 -1.96
C ASP A 112 5.62 -1.75 -2.17
N THR A 113 5.76 -0.93 -1.13
CA THR A 113 5.79 0.53 -1.28
C THR A 113 7.18 1.17 -1.20
N GLY A 114 8.19 0.45 -0.70
CA GLY A 114 9.50 1.04 -0.39
C GLY A 114 10.60 0.88 -1.44
N ASP A 115 10.51 -0.10 -2.35
CA ASP A 115 11.54 -0.31 -3.38
C ASP A 115 11.00 0.04 -4.78
N PRO A 116 11.24 1.27 -5.27
CA PRO A 116 10.91 1.69 -6.63
C PRO A 116 11.39 0.71 -7.71
N CYS A 117 12.51 0.02 -7.45
CA CYS A 117 13.06 -0.98 -8.36
C CYS A 117 12.15 -2.21 -8.46
N ARG A 118 11.65 -2.73 -7.33
CA ARG A 118 10.75 -3.89 -7.27
C ARG A 118 9.40 -3.62 -7.92
N GLN A 119 8.84 -2.44 -7.68
CA GLN A 119 7.60 -2.02 -8.34
C GLN A 119 7.77 -1.96 -9.86
N MET A 120 8.91 -1.47 -10.34
CA MET A 120 9.20 -1.42 -11.78
C MET A 120 9.30 -2.83 -12.39
N VAL A 121 9.98 -3.76 -11.71
CA VAL A 121 10.04 -5.17 -12.15
C VAL A 121 8.65 -5.80 -12.18
N LEU A 122 7.81 -5.56 -11.17
CA LEU A 122 6.44 -6.08 -11.14
C LEU A 122 5.55 -5.46 -12.23
N ARG A 123 5.78 -4.18 -12.56
CA ARG A 123 5.11 -3.49 -13.68
C ARG A 123 5.51 -4.10 -15.03
N TYR A 124 6.80 -4.33 -15.24
CA TYR A 124 7.33 -5.04 -16.42
C TYR A 124 6.70 -6.42 -16.59
N LEU A 125 6.54 -7.18 -15.50
CA LEU A 125 5.94 -8.52 -15.57
C LEU A 125 4.46 -8.51 -15.96
N ARG A 126 3.73 -7.46 -15.54
CA ARG A 126 2.30 -7.26 -15.80
C ARG A 126 2.02 -6.72 -17.20
N GLU A 127 2.80 -5.74 -17.65
CA GLU A 127 2.68 -5.12 -18.97
C GLU A 127 3.42 -5.98 -20.00
N GLY A 128 2.77 -7.03 -20.52
CA GLY A 128 3.33 -7.95 -21.52
C GLY A 128 3.50 -7.36 -22.93
N ASP A 129 3.89 -6.09 -23.03
CA ASP A 129 3.99 -5.33 -24.28
C ASP A 129 5.46 -4.98 -24.57
N GLU A 130 6.06 -5.66 -25.55
CA GLU A 130 7.46 -5.47 -25.96
C GLU A 130 7.78 -4.02 -26.38
N ALA A 131 6.79 -3.27 -26.84
CA ALA A 131 6.97 -1.88 -27.29
C ALA A 131 7.21 -0.91 -26.11
N LYS A 132 6.62 -1.19 -24.94
CA LYS A 132 6.83 -0.40 -23.71
C LYS A 132 8.05 -0.86 -22.92
N LEU A 133 8.55 -2.04 -23.26
CA LEU A 133 9.70 -2.68 -22.65
C LEU A 133 10.97 -1.84 -22.78
N GLY A 134 11.22 -1.25 -23.96
CA GLY A 134 12.38 -0.38 -24.19
C GLY A 134 12.35 0.89 -23.35
N ILE A 135 11.16 1.47 -23.14
CA ILE A 135 10.97 2.66 -22.29
C ILE A 135 11.18 2.30 -20.82
N MET A 136 10.63 1.17 -20.37
CA MET A 136 10.83 0.67 -19.00
C MET A 136 12.31 0.31 -18.72
N ILE A 137 13.02 -0.25 -19.72
CA ILE A 137 14.47 -0.52 -19.64
C ILE A 137 15.28 0.76 -19.46
N GLY A 138 14.95 1.86 -20.15
CA GLY A 138 15.59 3.15 -19.94
C GLY A 138 15.38 3.70 -18.51
N GLU A 139 14.25 3.39 -17.87
CA GLU A 139 14.00 3.76 -16.48
C GLU A 139 14.80 2.91 -15.47
N PHE A 140 15.17 1.67 -15.83
CA PHE A 140 16.07 0.84 -15.01
C PHE A 140 17.51 1.36 -14.95
N GLU A 141 17.94 2.24 -15.87
CA GLU A 141 19.26 2.89 -15.79
C GLU A 141 19.40 3.84 -14.59
N ARG A 142 18.28 4.21 -13.94
CA ARG A 142 18.28 5.05 -12.72
C ARG A 142 18.79 4.31 -11.48
N TRP A 143 18.87 2.98 -11.51
CA TRP A 143 19.33 2.17 -10.37
C TRP A 143 20.60 1.38 -10.72
N PRO A 144 21.51 1.16 -9.75
CA PRO A 144 22.66 0.29 -9.95
C PRO A 144 22.19 -1.12 -10.33
N ARG A 145 22.79 -1.71 -11.37
CA ARG A 145 22.34 -2.95 -11.99
C ARG A 145 22.35 -4.14 -11.04
N GLU A 146 23.28 -4.18 -10.09
CA GLU A 146 23.34 -5.18 -9.01
C GLU A 146 22.05 -5.21 -8.19
N ARG A 147 21.46 -4.03 -7.95
CA ARG A 147 20.18 -3.90 -7.25
C ARG A 147 19.04 -4.40 -8.12
N VAL A 148 19.02 -4.05 -9.40
CA VAL A 148 17.98 -4.53 -10.35
C VAL A 148 17.99 -6.04 -10.46
N VAL A 149 19.17 -6.67 -10.63
CA VAL A 149 19.31 -8.13 -10.73
C VAL A 149 18.88 -8.82 -9.44
N LYS A 150 19.30 -8.31 -8.28
CA LYS A 150 18.88 -8.84 -6.98
C LYS A 150 17.36 -8.79 -6.82
N THR A 151 16.75 -7.66 -7.15
CA THR A 151 15.29 -7.48 -7.07
C THR A 151 14.55 -8.39 -8.05
N VAL A 152 15.07 -8.59 -9.28
CA VAL A 152 14.50 -9.55 -10.25
C VAL A 152 14.58 -10.99 -9.74
N ASP A 153 15.67 -11.36 -9.08
CA ASP A 153 15.83 -12.69 -8.46
C ASP A 153 14.89 -12.90 -7.27
N GLU A 154 14.70 -11.88 -6.43
CA GLU A 154 13.72 -11.88 -5.33
C GLU A 154 12.28 -12.02 -5.86
N VAL A 155 11.94 -11.31 -6.94
CA VAL A 155 10.64 -11.41 -7.61
C VAL A 155 10.44 -12.77 -8.28
N ARG A 156 11.48 -13.32 -8.92
CA ARG A 156 11.47 -14.66 -9.51
C ARG A 156 11.20 -15.75 -8.45
N ASN A 157 11.76 -15.62 -7.27
CA ASN A 157 11.62 -16.61 -6.20
C ASN A 157 10.32 -16.46 -5.40
N SER A 158 9.64 -15.30 -5.48
CA SER A 158 8.42 -15.02 -4.70
C SER A 158 7.11 -15.29 -5.46
N LEU A 159 7.12 -15.32 -6.80
CA LEU A 159 5.91 -15.53 -7.61
C LEU A 159 5.91 -16.89 -8.33
N PRO A 160 4.88 -17.74 -8.15
CA PRO A 160 4.76 -19.01 -8.88
C PRO A 160 4.24 -18.78 -10.31
N GLY A 161 4.99 -19.22 -11.33
CA GLY A 161 4.51 -19.29 -12.72
C GLY A 161 5.62 -19.24 -13.78
N ASN A 162 5.57 -20.15 -14.76
CA ASN A 162 6.59 -20.25 -15.83
C ASN A 162 6.71 -18.98 -16.68
N GLN A 163 5.61 -18.24 -16.86
CA GLN A 163 5.61 -16.97 -17.60
C GLN A 163 6.36 -15.86 -16.86
N VAL A 164 6.27 -15.83 -15.53
CA VAL A 164 7.02 -14.89 -14.68
C VAL A 164 8.50 -15.23 -14.72
N PHE A 165 8.82 -16.52 -14.66
CA PHE A 165 10.20 -17.02 -14.77
C PHE A 165 10.86 -16.63 -16.11
N LEU A 166 10.18 -16.88 -17.23
CA LEU A 166 10.69 -16.57 -18.56
C LEU A 166 10.92 -15.06 -18.75
N LYS A 167 9.98 -14.23 -18.30
CA LYS A 167 10.10 -12.76 -18.39
C LYS A 167 11.20 -12.20 -17.48
N CYS A 168 11.37 -12.74 -16.27
CA CYS A 168 12.50 -12.38 -15.40
C CYS A 168 13.85 -12.79 -16.02
N ALA A 169 13.91 -13.96 -16.65
CA ALA A 169 15.11 -14.44 -17.33
C ALA A 169 15.45 -13.59 -18.56
N GLU A 170 14.45 -13.21 -19.35
CA GLU A 170 14.59 -12.32 -20.50
C GLU A 170 15.09 -10.92 -20.08
N LEU A 171 14.52 -10.34 -19.03
CA LEU A 171 14.99 -9.07 -18.46
C LEU A 171 16.44 -9.16 -17.99
N SER A 172 16.79 -10.26 -17.31
CA SER A 172 18.15 -10.52 -16.84
C SER A 172 19.15 -10.70 -17.98
N GLN A 173 18.74 -11.32 -19.10
CA GLN A 173 19.58 -11.52 -20.28
C GLN A 173 19.80 -10.21 -21.04
N ARG A 174 18.72 -9.43 -21.27
CA ARG A 174 18.82 -8.14 -21.95
C ARG A 174 19.62 -7.10 -21.14
N LEU A 175 19.58 -7.15 -19.81
CA LEU A 175 20.44 -6.32 -18.94
C LEU A 175 21.93 -6.67 -19.10
N LYS A 176 22.27 -7.93 -19.41
CA LYS A 176 23.65 -8.36 -19.69
C LYS A 176 24.13 -7.97 -21.09
N ASP A 177 23.24 -8.06 -22.09
CA ASP A 177 23.59 -7.71 -23.48
C ASP A 177 23.90 -6.21 -23.65
N LEU A 178 23.29 -5.34 -22.83
CA LEU A 178 23.59 -3.91 -22.77
C LEU A 178 24.97 -3.57 -22.17
N ASP A 179 25.57 -4.45 -21.35
CA ASP A 179 26.95 -4.29 -20.87
C ASP A 179 27.96 -4.51 -21.99
N GLY A 180 27.74 -5.55 -22.81
CA GLY A 180 28.61 -5.84 -23.95
C GLY A 180 28.68 -4.71 -24.98
N GLN A 181 27.64 -3.87 -25.07
CA GLN A 181 27.63 -2.69 -25.96
C GLN A 181 28.26 -1.44 -25.32
N LYS A 182 28.11 -1.21 -24.01
CA LYS A 182 28.75 -0.07 -23.32
C LYS A 182 30.27 -0.24 -23.20
N ASP A 183 30.75 -1.46 -22.97
CA ASP A 183 32.19 -1.76 -22.93
C ASP A 183 32.85 -1.63 -24.32
N ALA A 184 32.11 -1.88 -25.40
CA ALA A 184 32.60 -1.69 -26.77
C ALA A 184 32.65 -0.22 -27.21
N GLN A 185 31.88 0.67 -26.56
CA GLN A 185 31.77 2.08 -26.94
C GLN A 185 32.70 3.00 -26.13
N ALA A 186 33.26 2.53 -25.01
CA ALA A 186 34.21 3.26 -24.18
C ALA A 186 35.64 3.34 -24.77
N THR A 187 35.98 2.57 -25.80
CA THR A 187 37.31 2.58 -26.45
C THR A 187 37.44 3.55 -27.63
N GLY A 188 36.47 4.45 -27.87
CA GLY A 188 36.41 5.20 -29.13
C GLY A 188 35.77 6.59 -29.10
N ALA A 189 36.10 7.45 -28.13
CA ALA A 189 35.71 8.86 -28.20
C ALA A 189 36.82 9.79 -27.70
N ALA A 190 37.47 10.48 -28.65
CA ALA A 190 38.42 11.57 -28.44
C ALA A 190 37.70 12.94 -28.51
N ASP A 191 38.17 13.86 -27.66
CA ASP A 191 38.18 15.33 -27.72
C ASP A 191 37.00 16.11 -28.34
N ILE A 192 36.35 16.93 -27.50
CA ILE A 192 35.68 18.18 -27.93
C ILE A 192 36.01 19.30 -26.91
N PRO A 193 36.50 20.48 -27.35
CA PRO A 193 36.95 21.56 -26.48
C PRO A 193 35.85 22.57 -26.08
N MET A 194 36.17 23.31 -25.01
CA MET A 194 35.53 24.50 -24.44
C MET A 194 35.22 25.62 -25.45
N LYS A 195 34.17 26.40 -25.15
CA LYS A 195 34.02 27.78 -25.62
C LYS A 195 33.34 28.64 -24.53
N ASP A 196 34.03 29.72 -24.15
CA ASP A 196 33.57 30.81 -23.28
C ASP A 196 32.51 31.68 -23.98
N THR A 197 31.61 32.36 -23.25
CA THR A 197 31.79 33.75 -22.73
C THR A 197 30.43 34.40 -22.37
N GLU A 198 30.45 35.16 -21.28
CA GLU A 198 29.77 36.45 -21.01
C GLU A 198 28.38 36.56 -20.36
N ALA A 199 28.34 37.53 -19.45
CA ALA A 199 27.34 37.87 -18.45
C ALA A 199 26.38 38.97 -18.93
N HIS A 200 25.23 39.11 -18.25
CA HIS A 200 24.71 40.44 -17.90
C HIS A 200 23.70 40.40 -16.74
N GLU A 201 24.01 41.22 -15.74
CA GLU A 201 23.21 41.86 -14.68
C GLU A 201 21.84 42.40 -15.18
N SER A 202 20.82 42.80 -14.40
CA SER A 202 20.46 42.94 -12.99
C SER A 202 19.01 43.51 -13.00
N ALA A 203 18.29 43.51 -11.87
CA ALA A 203 17.62 44.70 -11.30
C ALA A 203 16.49 44.35 -10.33
N ALA A 204 16.63 44.89 -9.13
CA ALA A 204 15.67 44.94 -8.04
C ALA A 204 14.57 45.99 -8.29
N GLY A 205 13.46 45.88 -7.55
CA GLY A 205 12.41 46.90 -7.48
C GLY A 205 11.67 46.79 -6.15
N ASP A 206 12.01 47.70 -5.24
CA ASP A 206 11.42 47.93 -3.92
C ASP A 206 10.02 48.57 -3.96
N GLY A 207 9.32 48.53 -2.83
CA GLY A 207 8.19 49.39 -2.46
C GLY A 207 6.91 48.60 -2.18
N GLU A 208 6.16 48.78 -1.09
CA GLU A 208 6.12 49.78 -0.03
C GLU A 208 5.39 49.14 1.15
N ALA A 209 5.86 49.41 2.38
CA ALA A 209 5.17 49.02 3.60
C ALA A 209 3.96 49.94 3.82
N ALA A 210 2.77 49.35 3.90
CA ALA A 210 1.59 50.02 4.40
C ALA A 210 1.26 49.43 5.78
N GLU A 211 1.43 50.26 6.81
CA GLU A 211 0.95 50.01 8.16
C GLU A 211 -0.56 49.76 8.15
N VAL A 212 -1.01 48.63 8.70
CA VAL A 212 -2.41 48.41 9.06
C VAL A 212 -2.47 47.83 10.48
N ASP A 213 -3.01 48.66 11.35
CA ASP A 213 -3.88 48.37 12.50
C ASP A 213 -3.65 47.06 13.25
N GLN A 214 -3.25 47.21 14.52
CA GLN A 214 -3.25 46.15 15.51
C GLN A 214 -4.69 45.72 15.80
N ASP A 215 -5.13 44.58 15.25
CA ASP A 215 -6.16 43.76 15.91
C ASP A 215 -6.33 42.32 15.36
N PHE A 216 -6.41 41.37 16.30
CA PHE A 216 -6.89 39.97 16.19
C PHE A 216 -6.14 38.94 15.33
N GLY A 217 -5.19 38.20 15.94
CA GLY A 217 -4.95 36.72 15.83
C GLY A 217 -4.88 35.98 14.48
N TRP A 218 -5.15 36.67 13.38
CA TRP A 218 -5.31 36.24 12.01
C TRP A 218 -4.72 37.37 11.17
N SER A 219 -3.66 37.06 10.45
CA SER A 219 -3.07 37.99 9.48
C SER A 219 -3.17 37.37 8.10
N GLN A 220 -3.45 38.20 7.10
CA GLN A 220 -3.23 37.80 5.72
C GLN A 220 -1.72 37.63 5.52
N PHE A 221 -1.30 36.60 4.77
CA PHE A 221 0.12 36.40 4.50
C PHE A 221 0.66 37.59 3.69
N GLU A 222 1.58 38.34 4.28
CA GLU A 222 2.27 39.46 3.65
C GLU A 222 3.58 38.98 3.02
N GLY A 223 3.69 39.05 1.69
CA GLY A 223 4.87 38.68 0.93
C GLY A 223 4.56 37.87 -0.34
N PRO A 224 5.57 37.59 -1.19
CA PRO A 224 5.38 36.78 -2.39
C PRO A 224 4.98 35.35 -2.01
N TRP A 225 3.69 35.03 -2.18
CA TRP A 225 3.15 33.70 -1.94
C TRP A 225 3.83 32.66 -2.84
N LYS A 226 4.46 31.65 -2.23
CA LYS A 226 4.98 30.48 -2.93
C LYS A 226 3.97 29.34 -2.80
N PRO A 227 3.38 28.83 -3.89
CA PRO A 227 2.41 27.74 -3.81
C PRO A 227 3.10 26.48 -3.27
N LYS A 228 2.75 26.12 -2.03
CA LYS A 228 3.14 24.86 -1.40
C LYS A 228 1.95 23.90 -1.36
N PRO A 229 2.16 22.58 -1.44
CA PRO A 229 1.12 21.61 -1.14
C PRO A 229 0.55 21.81 0.26
N ILE A 230 -0.77 21.64 0.40
CA ILE A 230 -1.46 21.76 1.69
C ILE A 230 -0.84 20.78 2.68
N GLY A 231 -0.45 21.28 3.86
CA GLY A 231 0.22 20.51 4.91
C GLY A 231 1.74 20.61 4.93
N ILE A 232 2.36 21.31 3.98
CA ILE A 232 3.79 21.65 4.01
C ILE A 232 3.94 23.14 4.35
N VAL A 233 4.65 23.45 5.43
CA VAL A 233 4.85 24.82 5.94
C VAL A 233 6.06 25.49 5.30
#